data_AF-A0A973SSS7-F1
#
_entry.id   AF-A0A973SSS7-F1
#
_cell.length_a   1.000
_cell.length_b   1.000
_cell.length_c   1.000
_cell.angle_alpha   90.00
_cell.angle_beta   90.00
_cell.angle_gamma   90.00
#
_symmetry.space_group_name_H-M   'P 1'
#
loop_
_entity.id
_entity.type
_entity.pdbx_description
1 polymer ?
#
loop_
_entity_poly.entity_id
_entity_poly.type
_entity_poly.pdbx_seq_one_letter_code
_entity_poly.pdbx_strand_id
1 'polypeptide(L)'
;MPEVLRAEIGKGLRVQLAHPAGHVITLLISTLMYLGLQFVLGQGELRRDLLPATLVGICGYWFLQYAGLVMVADLVEEKRTGTFAQSQLGTAPSWLPMIGRLLTASIFGLAVAVVAALVPVLSAGI
;
A
#
# COMPACT_ATOMS: atom_id res chain seq x y z
N MET A 1 -6.01 -6.55 -25.19
CA MET A 1 -5.26 -5.66 -24.27
C MET A 1 -6.00 -5.38 -22.96
N PRO A 2 -7.24 -4.88 -22.93
CA PRO A 2 -7.95 -4.64 -21.66
C PRO A 2 -8.18 -5.90 -20.83
N GLU A 3 -8.40 -7.06 -21.48
CA GLU A 3 -8.55 -8.35 -20.79
C GLU A 3 -7.28 -8.79 -20.03
N VAL A 4 -6.09 -8.54 -20.59
CA VAL A 4 -4.82 -8.86 -19.93
C VAL A 4 -4.63 -7.97 -18.71
N LEU A 5 -4.91 -6.66 -18.85
CA LEU A 5 -4.82 -5.73 -17.73
C LEU A 5 -5.81 -6.11 -16.62
N ARG A 6 -7.05 -6.44 -16.97
CA ARG A 6 -8.08 -6.90 -16.03
C ARG A 6 -7.66 -8.18 -15.31
N ALA A 7 -7.08 -9.14 -16.03
CA ALA A 7 -6.58 -10.39 -15.47
C ALA A 7 -5.44 -10.14 -14.47
N GLU A 8 -4.49 -9.26 -14.79
CA GLU A 8 -3.37 -8.92 -13.92
C GLU A 8 -3.82 -8.18 -12.66
N ILE A 9 -4.75 -7.23 -12.78
CA ILE A 9 -5.37 -6.57 -11.62
C ILE A 9 -6.11 -7.60 -10.76
N GLY A 10 -6.95 -8.44 -11.37
CA GLY A 10 -7.71 -9.46 -10.66
C GLY A 10 -6.82 -10.48 -9.94
N LYS A 11 -5.70 -10.85 -10.56
CA LYS A 11 -4.69 -11.71 -9.95
C LYS A 11 -4.04 -11.02 -8.75
N GLY A 12 -3.54 -9.81 -8.91
CA GLY A 12 -2.93 -9.04 -7.82
C GLY A 12 -3.88 -8.87 -6.63
N LEU A 13 -5.14 -8.51 -6.89
CA LEU A 13 -6.16 -8.39 -5.85
C LEU A 13 -6.37 -9.70 -5.08
N ARG A 14 -6.45 -10.85 -5.76
CA ARG A 14 -6.64 -12.15 -5.11
C ARG A 14 -5.44 -12.56 -4.26
N VAL A 15 -4.22 -12.34 -4.76
CA VAL A 15 -2.98 -12.67 -4.03
C VAL A 15 -2.89 -11.88 -2.73
N GLN A 16 -3.17 -10.57 -2.80
CA GLN A 16 -3.14 -9.69 -1.63
C GLN A 16 -4.26 -10.05 -0.64
N LEU A 17 -5.49 -10.26 -1.11
CA LEU A 17 -6.62 -10.68 -0.26
C LEU A 17 -6.44 -12.06 0.37
N ALA A 18 -5.62 -12.94 -0.22
CA ALA A 18 -5.29 -14.24 0.37
C ALA A 18 -4.35 -14.12 1.59
N HIS A 19 -3.64 -13.00 1.73
CA HIS A 19 -2.65 -12.77 2.79
C HIS A 19 -2.97 -11.53 3.65
N PRO A 20 -4.16 -11.46 4.27
CA PRO A 20 -4.63 -10.25 4.95
C PRO A 20 -3.82 -9.89 6.20
N ALA A 21 -3.15 -10.87 6.81
CA ALA A 21 -2.37 -10.65 8.02
C ALA A 21 -1.25 -9.62 7.82
N GLY A 22 -0.55 -9.66 6.68
CA GLY A 22 0.48 -8.68 6.35
C GLY A 22 -0.10 -7.27 6.32
N HIS A 23 -1.29 -7.11 5.73
CA HIS A 23 -1.97 -5.82 5.65
C HIS A 23 -2.33 -5.25 7.02
N VAL A 24 -2.89 -6.09 7.89
CA VAL A 24 -3.27 -5.70 9.27
C VAL A 24 -2.05 -5.31 10.09
N ILE A 25 -0.97 -6.10 10.01
CA ILE A 25 0.27 -5.81 10.75
C ILE A 25 0.87 -4.48 10.30
N THR A 26 0.95 -4.23 8.99
CA THR A 26 1.47 -2.96 8.50
C THR A 26 0.61 -1.77 8.90
N LEU A 27 -0.72 -1.92 8.90
CA LEU A 27 -1.65 -0.90 9.37
C LEU A 27 -1.47 -0.57 10.86
N LEU A 28 -1.25 -1.59 11.69
CA LEU A 28 -0.97 -1.39 13.12
C LEU A 28 0.35 -0.65 13.33
N ILE A 29 1.41 -1.12 12.68
CA ILE A 29 2.73 -0.48 12.75
C ILE A 29 2.65 0.96 12.26
N SER A 30 1.94 1.20 11.15
CA SER A 30 1.87 2.53 10.54
C SER A 30 1.13 3.54 11.41
N THR A 31 0.01 3.11 11.97
CA THR A 31 -0.79 3.92 12.88
C THR A 31 -0.03 4.24 14.16
N LEU A 32 0.58 3.23 14.79
CA LEU A 32 1.35 3.42 16.02
C LEU A 32 2.57 4.31 15.79
N MET A 33 3.27 4.13 14.67
CA MET A 33 4.43 4.96 14.34
C MET A 33 4.04 6.41 14.11
N TYR A 34 2.93 6.69 13.42
CA TYR A 34 2.46 8.06 13.25
C TYR A 34 2.04 8.71 14.57
N LEU A 35 1.26 8.01 15.40
CA LEU A 35 0.86 8.52 16.72
C LEU A 35 2.08 8.78 17.61
N GLY A 36 3.07 7.87 17.61
CA GLY A 36 4.33 8.05 18.31
C GLY A 36 5.11 9.26 17.80
N LEU A 37 5.19 9.45 16.48
CA LEU A 37 5.84 10.62 15.87
C LEU A 37 5.14 11.92 16.29
N GLN A 38 3.80 11.96 16.24
CA GLN A 38 3.02 13.12 16.68
C GLN A 38 3.23 13.43 18.15
N PHE A 39 3.26 12.40 19.00
CA PHE A 39 3.50 12.58 20.43
C PHE A 39 4.88 13.18 20.71
N VAL A 40 5.92 12.71 20.01
CA VAL A 40 7.28 13.25 20.14
C VAL A 40 7.37 14.67 19.59
N LEU A 41 6.82 14.93 18.39
CA LEU A 41 6.83 16.25 17.76
C LEU A 41 6.00 17.29 18.53
N GLY A 42 4.91 16.85 19.14
CA GLY A 42 4.02 17.66 19.97
C GLY A 42 4.47 17.76 21.43
N GLN A 43 5.70 17.33 21.77
CA GLN A 43 6.28 17.46 23.11
C GLN A 43 5.46 16.80 24.22
N GLY A 44 4.79 15.67 23.91
CA GLY A 44 3.93 14.94 24.83
C GLY A 44 2.43 15.22 24.67
N GLU A 45 2.05 16.10 23.74
CA GLU A 45 0.65 16.39 23.42
C GLU A 45 0.34 16.17 21.94
N LEU A 46 -0.90 15.80 21.61
CA LEU A 46 -1.36 15.72 20.23
C LEU A 46 -1.76 17.12 19.74
N ARG A 47 -0.82 17.81 19.10
CA ARG A 47 -1.00 19.17 18.58
C ARG A 47 -1.92 19.21 17.36
N ARG A 48 -3.20 19.54 17.61
CA ARG A 48 -4.26 19.57 16.57
C ARG A 48 -3.98 20.55 15.43
N ASP A 49 -3.23 21.61 15.72
CA ASP A 49 -2.81 22.63 14.76
C ASP A 49 -1.83 22.10 13.70
N LEU A 50 -1.04 21.06 14.03
CA LEU A 50 -0.04 20.48 13.13
C LEU A 50 -0.54 19.23 12.39
N LEU A 51 -1.66 18.64 12.84
CA LEU A 51 -2.21 17.41 12.27
C LEU A 51 -2.54 17.54 10.77
N PRO A 52 -3.26 18.58 10.26
CA PRO A 52 -3.64 18.64 8.86
C PRO A 52 -2.43 18.66 7.91
N ALA A 53 -1.39 19.44 8.25
CA ALA A 53 -0.18 19.56 7.43
C ALA A 53 0.63 18.25 7.42
N THR A 54 0.75 17.60 8.57
CA THR A 54 1.51 16.34 8.72
C THR A 54 0.76 15.13 8.18
N LEU A 55 -0.59 15.15 8.16
CA LEU A 55 -1.43 14.11 7.58
C LEU A 55 -1.19 13.95 6.08
N VAL A 56 -1.03 15.04 5.32
CA VAL A 56 -0.75 14.93 3.88
C VAL A 56 0.59 14.23 3.64
N GLY A 57 1.62 14.62 4.39
CA GLY A 57 2.95 14.02 4.31
C GLY A 57 2.93 12.54 4.68
N ILE A 58 2.25 12.18 5.78
CA ILE A 58 2.20 10.79 6.24
C ILE A 58 1.37 9.91 5.31
N CYS A 59 0.26 10.42 4.74
CA CYS A 59 -0.51 9.72 3.72
C CYS A 59 0.36 9.37 2.52
N GLY A 60 1.13 10.34 2.02
CA GLY A 60 2.05 10.12 0.90
C GLY A 60 3.13 9.09 1.23
N TYR A 61 3.72 9.19 2.41
CA TYR A 61 4.72 8.22 2.90
C TYR A 61 4.15 6.79 2.94
N TRP A 62 3.01 6.58 3.61
CA TRP A 62 2.42 5.25 3.74
C TRP A 62 1.94 4.69 2.41
N PHE A 63 1.38 5.53 1.54
CA PHE A 63 1.02 5.14 0.18
C PHE A 63 2.23 4.58 -0.57
N LEU A 64 3.32 5.35 -0.62
CA LEU A 64 4.52 4.97 -1.36
C LEU A 64 5.20 3.73 -0.77
N GLN A 65 5.35 3.72 0.55
CA GLN A 65 6.00 2.63 1.26
C GLN A 65 5.23 1.32 1.06
N TYR A 66 3.91 1.37 1.19
CA TYR A 66 3.06 0.19 1.09
C TYR A 66 2.92 -0.32 -0.35
N ALA A 67 2.66 0.57 -1.30
CA ALA A 67 2.58 0.21 -2.71
C ALA A 67 3.91 -0.40 -3.19
N GLY A 68 5.05 0.15 -2.74
CA GLY A 68 6.36 -0.42 -3.02
C GLY A 68 6.52 -1.84 -2.47
N LEU A 69 6.15 -2.07 -1.21
CA LEU A 69 6.21 -3.40 -0.59
C LEU A 69 5.34 -4.43 -1.31
N VAL A 70 4.10 -4.08 -1.64
CA VAL A 70 3.17 -4.94 -2.39
C VAL A 70 3.75 -5.30 -3.75
N MET A 71 4.25 -4.31 -4.49
CA MET A 71 4.81 -4.54 -5.82
C MET A 71 6.04 -5.46 -5.78
N VAL A 72 6.92 -5.29 -4.78
CA VAL A 72 8.10 -6.14 -4.59
C VAL A 72 7.71 -7.55 -4.15
N ALA A 73 6.73 -7.68 -3.24
CA ALA A 73 6.25 -8.96 -2.76
C ALA A 73 5.69 -9.81 -3.91
N ASP A 74 4.84 -9.23 -4.76
CA ASP A 74 4.27 -9.91 -5.94
C ASP A 74 5.39 -10.39 -6.89
N LEU A 75 6.41 -9.57 -7.13
CA LEU A 75 7.56 -9.95 -7.97
C LEU A 75 8.37 -11.10 -7.36
N VAL A 76 8.61 -11.06 -6.05
CA VAL A 76 9.35 -12.10 -5.34
C VAL A 76 8.58 -13.40 -5.34
N GLU A 77 7.27 -13.37 -5.12
CA GLU A 77 6.41 -14.55 -5.14
C GLU A 77 6.44 -15.22 -6.53
N GLU A 78 6.24 -14.44 -7.60
CA GLU A 78 6.29 -14.98 -8.95
C GLU A 78 7.65 -15.51 -9.37
N LYS A 79 8.72 -14.90 -8.87
CA LYS A 79 10.08 -15.40 -9.08
C LYS A 79 10.27 -16.73 -8.36
N ARG A 80 9.72 -16.89 -7.17
CA ARG A 80 9.79 -18.14 -6.38
C ARG A 80 8.93 -19.25 -6.97
N THR A 81 7.77 -18.94 -7.54
CA THR A 81 6.88 -19.91 -8.17
C THR A 81 7.23 -20.20 -9.64
N GLY A 82 8.22 -19.51 -10.20
CA GLY A 82 8.64 -19.65 -11.60
C GLY A 82 7.71 -19.02 -12.62
N THR A 83 6.57 -18.44 -12.19
CA THR A 83 5.59 -17.83 -13.08
C THR A 83 6.07 -16.51 -13.69
N PHE A 84 7.11 -15.89 -13.14
CA PHE A 84 7.69 -14.66 -13.69
C PHE A 84 8.26 -14.89 -15.10
N ALA A 85 9.04 -15.97 -15.31
CA ALA A 85 9.57 -16.27 -16.64
C ALA A 85 8.45 -16.61 -17.62
N GLN A 86 7.42 -17.33 -17.16
CA GLN A 86 6.25 -17.67 -17.95
C GLN A 86 5.44 -16.43 -18.39
N SER A 87 5.33 -15.41 -17.55
CA SER A 87 4.62 -14.17 -17.90
C SER A 87 5.33 -13.35 -18.99
N GLN A 88 6.65 -13.52 -19.15
CA GLN A 88 7.44 -12.88 -20.21
C GLN A 88 7.39 -13.62 -21.55
N LEU A 89 6.91 -14.86 -21.58
CA LEU A 89 6.77 -15.66 -22.82
C LEU A 89 5.45 -15.37 -23.57
N GLY A 90 4.56 -14.57 -22.99
CA GLY A 90 3.29 -14.21 -23.60
C GLY A 90 3.45 -13.25 -24.79
N THR A 91 2.40 -13.16 -25.61
CA THR A 91 2.32 -12.20 -26.74
C THR A 91 1.99 -10.77 -26.31
N ALA A 92 1.71 -10.56 -25.01
CA ALA A 92 1.42 -9.26 -24.46
C ALA A 92 2.71 -8.43 -24.27
N PRO A 93 2.68 -7.12 -24.48
CA PRO A 93 3.83 -6.26 -24.17
C PRO A 93 4.23 -6.36 -22.69
N SER A 94 5.53 -6.42 -22.41
CA SER A 94 6.09 -6.61 -21.05
C SER A 94 5.70 -5.52 -20.04
N TRP A 95 5.35 -4.32 -20.52
CA TRP A 95 4.87 -3.22 -19.67
C TRP A 95 3.44 -3.42 -19.18
N LEU A 96 2.60 -4.19 -19.89
CA LEU A 96 1.18 -4.30 -19.60
C LEU A 96 0.90 -5.02 -18.26
N PRO A 97 1.58 -6.14 -17.92
CA PRO A 97 1.51 -6.73 -16.59
C PRO A 97 2.04 -5.80 -15.49
N MET A 98 3.05 -4.99 -15.79
CA MET A 98 3.62 -4.05 -14.82
C MET A 98 2.62 -2.95 -14.44
N ILE A 99 1.81 -2.49 -15.40
CA ILE A 99 0.71 -1.55 -15.12
C ILE A 99 -0.36 -2.20 -14.23
N GLY A 100 -0.73 -3.46 -14.48
CA GLY A 100 -1.69 -4.18 -13.64
C GLY A 100 -1.25 -4.29 -12.18
N ARG A 101 0.05 -4.54 -11.96
CA ARG A 101 0.66 -4.57 -10.62
C ARG A 101 0.68 -3.19 -9.99
N LEU A 102 1.09 -2.16 -10.73
CA LEU A 102 1.10 -0.79 -10.23
C LEU A 102 -0.28 -0.34 -9.78
N LEU A 103 -1.33 -0.68 -10.55
CA LEU A 103 -2.71 -0.36 -10.19
C LEU A 103 -3.15 -1.11 -8.92
N THR A 104 -2.84 -2.40 -8.83
CA THR A 104 -3.15 -3.21 -7.64
C THR A 104 -2.44 -2.64 -6.39
N ALA A 105 -1.14 -2.39 -6.50
CA ALA A 105 -0.33 -1.80 -5.44
C ALA A 105 -0.83 -0.41 -5.04
N SER A 106 -1.26 0.40 -6.00
CA SER A 106 -1.82 1.74 -5.74
C SER A 106 -3.15 1.67 -5.00
N ILE A 107 -4.04 0.73 -5.37
CA ILE A 107 -5.33 0.53 -4.68
C ILE A 107 -5.09 0.18 -3.21
N PHE A 108 -4.20 -0.79 -2.95
CA PHE A 108 -3.89 -1.22 -1.60
C PHE A 108 -3.11 -0.17 -0.81
N GLY A 109 -2.13 0.48 -1.43
CA GLY A 109 -1.39 1.59 -0.83
C GLY A 109 -2.30 2.75 -0.44
N LEU A 110 -3.27 3.08 -1.29
CA LEU A 110 -4.24 4.14 -1.00
C LEU A 110 -5.17 3.73 0.15
N ALA A 111 -5.68 2.51 0.15
CA ALA A 111 -6.52 2.00 1.23
C ALA A 111 -5.79 2.07 2.58
N VAL A 112 -4.52 1.65 2.62
CA VAL A 112 -3.71 1.70 3.83
C VAL A 112 -3.41 3.13 4.27
N ALA A 113 -3.02 4.00 3.34
CA ALA A 113 -2.77 5.40 3.63
C ALA A 113 -4.01 6.09 4.23
N VAL A 114 -5.19 5.84 3.65
CA VAL A 114 -6.47 6.37 4.14
C VAL A 114 -6.76 5.87 5.54
N VAL A 115 -6.68 4.56 5.79
CA VAL A 115 -6.97 4.00 7.12
C VAL A 115 -5.98 4.51 8.17
N ALA A 116 -4.69 4.55 7.84
CA ALA A 116 -3.65 5.06 8.74
C ALA A 116 -3.83 6.55 9.08
N ALA A 117 -4.39 7.34 8.17
CA ALA A 117 -4.71 8.74 8.38
C ALA A 117 -6.06 8.97 9.09
N LEU A 118 -7.03 8.07 8.89
CA LEU A 118 -8.36 8.18 9.49
C LEU A 118 -8.30 8.00 11.00
N VAL A 119 -7.50 7.06 11.50
CA VAL A 119 -7.42 6.77 12.94
C VAL A 119 -6.98 7.99 13.76
N PRO A 120 -5.92 8.73 13.39
CA PRO A 120 -5.54 9.97 14.06
C PRO A 120 -6.53 11.12 13.90
N VAL A 121 -7.16 11.24 12.73
CA VAL A 121 -8.21 12.26 12.49
C VAL A 121 -9.37 12.03 13.47
N LEU A 122 -9.85 10.79 13.57
CA LEU A 122 -10.92 10.41 14.49
C LEU A 122 -10.50 10.57 15.97
N SER A 123 -9.26 10.22 16.33
CA SER A 123 -8.79 10.36 17.72
C SER A 123 -8.60 11.81 18.14
N ALA A 124 -8.27 12.69 17.19
CA ALA A 124 -8.13 14.13 17.43
C ALA A 124 -9.49 14.88 17.40
N GLY A 125 -10.55 14.25 16.91
CA GLY A 125 -11.89 14.84 16.78
C GLY A 125 -12.00 15.83 15.61
N ILE A 126 -11.28 15.56 14.52
CA ILE A 126 -11.27 16.36 13.27
C ILE A 126 -12.15 15.68 12.22
#